data_AF-A0A412IXG6-F1
#
_entry.id   AF-A0A412IXG6-F1
#
_cell.length_a   1.000
_cell.length_b   1.000
_cell.length_c   1.000
_cell.angle_alpha   90.00
_cell.angle_beta   90.00
_cell.angle_gamma   90.00
#
_symmetry.space_group_name_H-M   'P 1'
#
loop_
_entity.id
_entity.type
_entity.pdbx_description
1 polymer ?
#
loop_
_entity_poly.entity_id
_entity_poly.type
_entity_poly.pdbx_seq_one_letter_code
_entity_poly.pdbx_strand_id
1 'polypeptide(L)'
;MKSKSKLLTGFATASMVITQAGQLNVFAKGAAMDSTENHLVFENTNAKKTKKELLEEQLLDASKKAEEAKKVESDARSKYENYKTSTYDVLNAYQLSKKNDYDIVSLETQNEILKALEQQISNLEANQKELTLVNDKKKELSSKLDDASNKLIEAQTQLDKAQKEYDALLNGSSEEALSKDVEAKKLALEKAQKDLADAQKTVDDLSAQKASVEASIVDATKSYENAKAAYEKAQSVTLQAQKDLDSATSNYNEKKAIYDSASDPTLKAQYEADVVQAEKDLVTAQNNLKSATDEQSAKENAVNKAQINLNQVNTNIQFLQSQIDSKQKELDGLDKILVLLNKNWRVQKKNLNPQNKIKQIRIQL
;
A
#
# COMPACT_ATOMS: atom_id res chain seq x y z
N MET A 1 22.39 24.39 6.40
CA MET A 1 23.21 24.64 5.19
C MET A 1 24.52 25.41 5.51
N LYS A 2 25.48 24.82 6.24
CA LYS A 2 26.72 25.54 6.64
C LYS A 2 28.03 24.73 6.59
N SER A 3 28.11 23.66 5.79
CA SER A 3 29.36 22.85 5.69
C SER A 3 29.90 22.62 4.27
N LYS A 4 29.20 23.07 3.20
CA LYS A 4 29.67 22.87 1.82
C LYS A 4 30.51 24.03 1.24
N SER A 5 30.67 25.15 1.95
CA SER A 5 31.38 26.33 1.43
C SER A 5 32.87 26.42 1.75
N LYS A 6 33.42 25.55 2.61
CA LYS A 6 34.86 25.59 2.96
C LYS A 6 35.75 24.74 2.05
N LEU A 7 35.18 23.79 1.30
CA LEU A 7 35.96 22.88 0.45
C LEU A 7 36.14 23.38 -1.00
N LEU A 8 35.27 24.29 -1.46
CA LEU A 8 35.35 24.89 -2.80
C LEU A 8 36.28 26.11 -2.87
N THR A 9 36.58 26.77 -1.75
CA THR A 9 37.47 27.94 -1.73
C THR A 9 38.96 27.57 -1.69
N GLY A 10 39.30 26.30 -1.44
CA GLY A 10 40.69 25.81 -1.43
C GLY A 10 41.26 25.42 -2.80
N PHE A 11 40.42 25.22 -3.82
CA PHE A 11 40.85 24.78 -5.16
C PHE A 11 41.02 25.95 -6.15
N ALA A 12 40.34 27.08 -5.91
CA ALA A 12 40.45 28.27 -6.76
C ALA A 12 41.80 29.01 -6.59
N THR A 13 42.43 28.93 -5.42
CA THR A 13 43.72 29.56 -5.14
C THR A 13 44.93 28.82 -5.72
N ALA A 14 44.83 27.51 -5.98
CA ALA A 14 45.88 26.77 -6.70
C ALA A 14 45.78 26.94 -8.22
N SER A 15 44.58 27.18 -8.76
CA SER A 15 44.37 27.28 -10.20
C SER A 15 44.67 28.66 -10.82
N MET A 16 44.90 29.70 -10.01
CA MET A 16 45.40 30.99 -10.50
C MET A 16 46.93 31.05 -10.62
N VAL A 17 47.68 30.10 -10.03
CA VAL A 17 49.15 30.13 -10.05
C VAL A 17 49.73 29.44 -11.31
N ILE A 18 48.95 28.67 -12.04
CA ILE A 18 49.44 27.94 -13.23
C ILE A 18 49.14 28.66 -14.55
N THR A 19 48.22 29.63 -14.59
CA THR A 19 47.85 30.34 -15.83
C THR A 19 48.56 31.69 -16.04
N GLN A 20 49.56 32.02 -15.21
CA GLN A 20 50.38 33.24 -15.40
C GLN A 20 51.86 32.95 -15.74
N ALA A 21 52.27 31.69 -15.89
CA ALA A 21 53.63 31.30 -16.30
C ALA A 21 53.75 30.91 -17.80
N GLY A 22 52.65 31.04 -18.56
CA GLY A 22 52.60 30.71 -19.99
C GLY A 22 52.40 31.90 -20.94
N GLN A 23 52.61 33.13 -20.47
CA GLN A 23 52.68 34.28 -21.37
C GLN A 23 54.12 34.46 -21.83
N LEU A 24 54.34 34.23 -23.13
CA LEU A 24 55.48 34.72 -23.90
C LEU A 24 55.74 36.18 -23.53
N ASN A 25 56.75 36.42 -22.70
CA ASN A 25 57.35 37.74 -22.54
C ASN A 25 58.73 37.72 -23.20
N VAL A 26 58.71 37.62 -24.52
CA VAL A 26 59.83 38.08 -25.34
C VAL A 26 59.62 39.57 -25.53
N PHE A 27 60.03 40.41 -24.57
CA PHE A 27 60.41 41.81 -24.85
C PHE A 27 61.27 42.39 -23.73
N ALA A 28 62.30 43.11 -24.16
CA ALA A 28 63.33 43.76 -23.39
C ALA A 28 62.81 44.74 -22.32
N LYS A 29 63.46 44.75 -21.15
CA LYS A 29 63.89 46.01 -20.49
C LYS A 29 64.94 45.70 -19.42
N GLY A 30 66.11 46.30 -19.57
CA GLY A 30 67.25 46.12 -18.67
C GLY A 30 67.12 46.85 -17.33
N ALA A 31 68.04 46.53 -16.43
CA ALA A 31 68.47 47.42 -15.37
C ALA A 31 69.90 47.09 -14.94
N ALA A 32 70.67 48.16 -14.76
CA ALA A 32 71.84 48.32 -13.91
C ALA A 32 73.12 47.56 -14.30
N MET A 33 73.90 48.25 -15.13
CA MET A 33 75.35 48.26 -15.05
C MET A 33 75.74 48.83 -13.67
N ASP A 34 76.03 47.95 -12.71
CA ASP A 34 76.73 48.31 -11.47
C ASP A 34 78.19 47.93 -11.62
N SER A 35 78.98 48.95 -11.90
CA SER A 35 80.43 48.94 -11.80
C SER A 35 80.81 49.12 -10.33
N THR A 36 80.92 48.01 -9.61
CA THR A 36 81.77 47.96 -8.41
C THR A 36 82.46 46.61 -8.31
N GLU A 37 83.76 46.72 -8.07
CA GLU A 37 84.75 45.67 -7.98
C GLU A 37 84.42 44.63 -6.91
N ASN A 38 84.70 43.36 -7.21
CA ASN A 38 85.44 42.46 -6.32
C ASN A 38 86.05 41.33 -7.18
N HIS A 39 87.30 41.46 -7.59
CA HIS A 39 88.49 40.95 -6.92
C HIS A 39 88.59 39.41 -6.86
N LEU A 40 89.62 38.93 -7.58
CA LEU A 40 90.49 37.77 -7.29
C LEU A 40 89.86 36.38 -7.43
N VAL A 41 90.52 35.35 -7.94
CA VAL A 41 91.87 35.08 -8.44
C VAL A 41 91.71 33.73 -9.13
N PHE A 42 92.33 33.48 -10.27
CA PHE A 42 92.87 32.14 -10.50
C PHE A 42 94.22 32.27 -11.19
N GLU A 43 95.21 31.85 -10.43
CA GLU A 43 96.56 31.62 -10.86
C GLU A 43 96.61 30.65 -12.06
N ASN A 44 97.70 30.83 -12.77
CA ASN A 44 98.11 30.22 -14.00
C ASN A 44 98.17 28.68 -13.97
N THR A 45 97.39 28.03 -14.85
CA THR A 45 97.87 26.88 -15.63
C THR A 45 97.33 26.94 -17.07
N ASN A 46 98.18 27.41 -17.98
CA ASN A 46 98.29 27.07 -19.40
C ASN A 46 97.15 26.25 -20.06
N ALA A 47 96.10 26.94 -20.52
CA ALA A 47 95.44 26.74 -21.82
C ALA A 47 94.38 27.85 -21.99
N LYS A 48 94.72 28.92 -22.71
CA LYS A 48 93.73 29.94 -23.11
C LYS A 48 92.79 29.28 -24.14
N LYS A 49 91.72 28.63 -23.65
CA LYS A 49 90.63 28.17 -24.52
C LYS A 49 90.22 29.34 -25.41
N THR A 50 90.22 29.12 -26.71
CA THR A 50 89.79 30.13 -27.67
C THR A 50 88.30 30.41 -27.44
N LYS A 51 87.81 31.61 -27.79
CA LYS A 51 86.37 31.94 -27.67
C LYS A 51 85.47 30.88 -28.34
N LYS A 52 85.99 30.23 -29.40
CA LYS A 52 85.34 29.12 -30.10
C LYS A 52 85.16 27.88 -29.23
N GLU A 53 86.20 27.44 -28.51
CA GLU A 53 86.12 26.27 -27.62
C GLU A 53 85.19 26.50 -26.44
N LEU A 54 85.12 27.72 -25.90
CA LEU A 54 84.18 28.06 -24.83
C LEU A 54 82.71 28.01 -25.32
N LEU A 55 82.47 28.47 -26.55
CA LEU A 55 81.15 28.42 -27.19
C LEU A 55 80.72 26.98 -27.52
N GLU A 56 81.64 26.14 -27.97
CA GLU A 56 81.37 24.72 -28.25
C GLU A 56 81.04 23.94 -26.96
N GLU A 57 81.75 24.21 -25.87
CA GLU A 57 81.47 23.61 -24.55
C GLU A 57 80.12 24.07 -23.99
N GLN A 58 79.78 25.36 -24.13
CA GLN A 58 78.47 25.89 -23.75
C GLN A 58 77.32 25.29 -24.57
N LEU A 59 77.53 25.09 -25.88
CA LEU A 59 76.56 24.42 -26.76
C LEU A 59 76.36 22.96 -26.37
N LEU A 60 77.43 22.25 -26.02
CA LEU A 60 77.36 20.86 -25.59
C LEU A 60 76.61 20.71 -24.26
N ASP A 61 76.89 21.57 -23.28
CA ASP A 61 76.19 21.58 -21.98
C ASP A 61 74.73 21.99 -22.13
N ALA A 62 74.43 22.98 -22.98
CA ALA A 62 73.06 23.37 -23.29
C ALA A 62 72.30 22.22 -23.98
N SER A 63 72.95 21.48 -24.88
CA SER A 63 72.35 20.32 -25.56
C SER A 63 72.07 19.18 -24.58
N LYS A 64 72.96 18.90 -23.63
CA LYS A 64 72.73 17.89 -22.59
C LYS A 64 71.57 18.26 -21.67
N LYS A 65 71.54 19.50 -21.20
CA LYS A 65 70.42 20.01 -20.37
C LYS A 65 69.09 19.99 -21.11
N ALA A 66 69.09 20.28 -22.41
CA ALA A 66 67.89 20.19 -23.23
C ALA A 66 67.38 18.74 -23.36
N GLU A 67 68.28 17.77 -23.46
CA GLU A 67 67.90 16.35 -23.54
C GLU A 67 67.40 15.80 -22.20
N GLU A 68 68.03 16.19 -21.09
CA GLU A 68 67.54 15.89 -19.74
C GLU A 68 66.15 16.50 -19.50
N ALA A 69 65.93 17.74 -19.92
CA ALA A 69 64.64 18.41 -19.81
C ALA A 69 63.54 17.68 -20.62
N LYS A 70 63.85 17.22 -21.84
CA LYS A 70 62.92 16.41 -22.65
C LYS A 70 62.56 15.10 -21.98
N LYS A 71 63.52 14.43 -21.33
CA LYS A 71 63.25 13.18 -20.61
C LYS A 71 62.30 13.42 -19.42
N VAL A 72 62.52 14.50 -18.66
CA VAL A 72 61.65 14.89 -17.55
C VAL A 72 60.25 15.25 -18.05
N GLU A 73 60.13 15.97 -19.17
CA GLU A 73 58.85 16.29 -19.79
C GLU A 73 58.10 15.02 -20.23
N SER A 74 58.81 14.07 -20.86
CA SER A 74 58.24 12.80 -21.31
C SER A 74 57.75 11.94 -20.13
N ASP A 75 58.55 11.81 -19.07
CA ASP A 75 58.18 11.07 -17.86
C ASP A 75 56.99 11.74 -17.13
N ALA A 76 56.94 13.07 -17.07
CA ALA A 76 55.82 13.81 -16.49
C ALA A 76 54.53 13.63 -17.31
N ARG A 77 54.62 13.70 -18.64
CA ARG A 77 53.48 13.49 -19.54
C ARG A 77 52.94 12.06 -19.44
N SER A 78 53.82 11.06 -19.39
CA SER A 78 53.42 9.66 -19.21
C SER A 78 52.70 9.43 -17.88
N LYS A 79 53.21 9.99 -16.78
CA LYS A 79 52.55 9.90 -15.45
C LYS A 79 51.18 10.58 -15.43
N TYR A 80 51.05 11.73 -16.10
CA TYR A 80 49.78 12.45 -16.19
C TYR A 80 48.73 11.67 -16.98
N GLU A 81 49.08 11.14 -18.17
CA GLU A 81 48.14 10.36 -18.98
C GLU A 81 47.74 9.06 -18.30
N ASN A 82 48.68 8.40 -17.61
CA ASN A 82 48.39 7.20 -16.83
C ASN A 82 47.41 7.51 -15.69
N TYR A 83 47.67 8.54 -14.87
CA TYR A 83 46.75 8.95 -13.81
C TYR A 83 45.35 9.33 -14.32
N LYS A 84 45.27 10.04 -15.45
CA LYS A 84 44.01 10.44 -16.07
C LYS A 84 43.19 9.21 -16.48
N THR A 85 43.81 8.27 -17.18
CA THR A 85 43.11 7.07 -17.69
C THR A 85 42.87 6.02 -16.61
N SER A 86 43.82 5.77 -15.71
CA SER A 86 43.70 4.73 -14.68
C SER A 86 42.79 5.14 -13.52
N THR A 87 42.73 6.43 -13.20
CA THR A 87 42.12 6.90 -11.96
C THR A 87 40.98 7.86 -12.22
N TYR A 88 41.21 8.95 -12.96
CA TYR A 88 40.20 9.99 -13.14
C TYR A 88 39.02 9.51 -14.00
N ASP A 89 39.28 8.93 -15.17
CA ASP A 89 38.24 8.46 -16.09
C ASP A 89 37.45 7.30 -15.48
N VAL A 90 38.13 6.39 -14.75
CA VAL A 90 37.50 5.27 -14.03
C VAL A 90 36.59 5.77 -12.90
N LEU A 91 37.04 6.72 -12.08
CA LEU A 91 36.22 7.31 -11.01
C LEU A 91 35.00 8.04 -11.57
N ASN A 92 35.17 8.78 -12.66
CA ASN A 92 34.07 9.49 -13.31
C ASN A 92 33.05 8.53 -13.92
N ALA A 93 33.51 7.46 -14.59
CA ALA A 93 32.65 6.41 -15.13
C ALA A 93 31.87 5.67 -14.03
N TYR A 94 32.53 5.32 -12.91
CA TYR A 94 31.89 4.69 -11.76
C TYR A 94 30.86 5.60 -11.08
N GLN A 95 31.14 6.90 -10.93
CA GLN A 95 30.16 7.86 -10.42
C GLN A 95 28.94 7.99 -11.34
N LEU A 96 29.15 8.03 -12.66
CA LEU A 96 28.07 8.06 -13.64
C LEU A 96 27.23 6.78 -13.62
N SER A 97 27.84 5.61 -13.51
CA SER A 97 27.10 4.34 -13.37
C SER A 97 26.27 4.32 -12.10
N LYS A 98 26.86 4.66 -10.94
CA LYS A 98 26.12 4.70 -9.67
C LYS A 98 24.95 5.68 -9.68
N LYS A 99 25.13 6.82 -10.34
CA LYS A 99 24.04 7.79 -10.51
C LYS A 99 22.92 7.22 -11.38
N ASN A 100 23.26 6.58 -12.49
CA ASN A 100 22.28 5.94 -13.37
C ASN A 100 21.56 4.77 -12.66
N ASP A 101 22.26 3.93 -11.90
CA ASP A 101 21.67 2.83 -11.15
C ASP A 101 20.68 3.35 -10.10
N TYR A 102 21.03 4.43 -9.40
CA TYR A 102 20.12 5.09 -8.47
C TYR A 102 18.88 5.67 -9.18
N ASP A 103 19.06 6.31 -10.33
CA ASP A 103 17.96 6.88 -11.11
C ASP A 103 17.03 5.78 -11.66
N ILE A 104 17.58 4.62 -12.07
CA ILE A 104 16.81 3.43 -12.51
C ILE A 104 16.02 2.85 -11.35
N VAL A 105 16.65 2.56 -10.21
CA VAL A 105 15.97 1.99 -9.03
C VAL A 105 14.89 2.95 -8.50
N SER A 106 15.14 4.26 -8.53
CA SER A 106 14.16 5.29 -8.18
C SER A 106 12.96 5.29 -9.12
N LEU A 107 13.18 5.18 -10.43
CA LEU A 107 12.12 5.07 -11.44
C LEU A 107 11.32 3.77 -11.32
N GLU A 108 11.98 2.64 -11.08
CA GLU A 108 11.32 1.34 -10.87
C GLU A 108 10.44 1.37 -9.62
N THR A 109 10.96 1.93 -8.52
CA THR A 109 10.19 2.11 -7.27
C THR A 109 8.98 3.01 -7.50
N GLN A 110 9.13 4.11 -8.24
CA GLN A 110 8.03 5.01 -8.57
C GLN A 110 6.97 4.32 -9.45
N ASN A 111 7.37 3.50 -10.41
CA ASN A 111 6.45 2.73 -11.25
C ASN A 111 5.65 1.69 -10.47
N GLU A 112 6.28 0.99 -9.52
CA GLU A 112 5.57 0.02 -8.67
C GLU A 112 4.60 0.72 -7.71
N ILE A 113 4.96 1.89 -7.17
CA ILE A 113 4.03 2.75 -6.41
C ILE A 113 2.86 3.19 -7.31
N LEU A 114 3.13 3.58 -8.56
CA LEU A 114 2.10 4.02 -9.50
C LEU A 114 1.10 2.89 -9.80
N LYS A 115 1.59 1.67 -10.10
CA LYS A 115 0.73 0.49 -10.30
C LYS A 115 -0.12 0.17 -9.07
N ALA A 116 0.45 0.27 -7.88
CA ALA A 116 -0.30 0.05 -6.65
C ALA A 116 -1.42 1.08 -6.47
N LEU A 117 -1.15 2.36 -6.79
CA LEU A 117 -2.15 3.43 -6.75
C LEU A 117 -3.24 3.25 -7.82
N GLU A 118 -2.87 2.87 -9.05
CA GLU A 118 -3.83 2.57 -10.12
C GLU A 118 -4.77 1.42 -9.72
N GLN A 119 -4.22 0.36 -9.11
CA GLN A 119 -5.01 -0.75 -8.61
C GLN A 119 -5.96 -0.33 -7.46
N GLN A 120 -5.50 0.55 -6.56
CA GLN A 120 -6.36 1.11 -5.51
C GLN A 120 -7.51 1.96 -6.09
N ILE A 121 -7.23 2.78 -7.11
CA ILE A 121 -8.25 3.58 -7.80
C ILE A 121 -9.30 2.68 -8.43
N SER A 122 -8.88 1.63 -9.16
CA SER A 122 -9.81 0.69 -9.79
C SER A 122 -10.71 -0.04 -8.78
N ASN A 123 -10.16 -0.41 -7.62
CA ASN A 123 -10.93 -1.01 -6.54
C ASN A 123 -11.92 -0.02 -5.91
N LEU A 124 -11.53 1.25 -5.73
CA LEU A 124 -12.42 2.30 -5.23
C LEU A 124 -13.58 2.57 -6.20
N GLU A 125 -13.32 2.61 -7.50
CA GLU A 125 -14.36 2.76 -8.54
C GLU A 125 -15.36 1.58 -8.52
N ALA A 126 -14.88 0.35 -8.36
CA ALA A 126 -15.73 -0.82 -8.21
C ALA A 126 -16.61 -0.73 -6.95
N ASN A 127 -16.03 -0.36 -5.81
CA ASN A 127 -16.76 -0.17 -4.56
C ASN A 127 -17.82 0.94 -4.69
N GLN A 128 -17.53 1.99 -5.44
CA GLN A 128 -18.47 3.10 -5.63
C GLN A 128 -19.67 2.69 -6.50
N LYS A 129 -19.47 1.83 -7.51
CA LYS A 129 -20.55 1.20 -8.28
C LYS A 129 -21.42 0.30 -7.41
N GLU A 130 -20.81 -0.54 -6.57
CA GLU A 130 -21.55 -1.40 -5.64
C GLU A 130 -22.34 -0.61 -4.59
N LEU A 131 -21.75 0.46 -4.03
CA LEU A 131 -22.43 1.34 -3.09
C LEU A 131 -23.67 2.00 -3.73
N THR A 132 -23.57 2.37 -5.00
CA THR A 132 -24.70 2.94 -5.75
C THR A 132 -25.82 1.91 -5.91
N LEU A 133 -25.48 0.67 -6.31
CA LEU A 133 -26.41 -0.45 -6.41
C LEU A 133 -27.12 -0.76 -5.08
N VAL A 134 -26.38 -0.76 -3.97
CA VAL A 134 -26.93 -0.98 -2.63
C VAL A 134 -27.86 0.16 -2.22
N ASN A 135 -27.50 1.41 -2.52
CA ASN A 135 -28.35 2.58 -2.23
C ASN A 135 -29.65 2.58 -3.06
N ASP A 136 -29.60 2.14 -4.31
CA ASP A 136 -30.80 1.97 -5.14
C ASP A 136 -31.70 0.86 -4.60
N LYS A 137 -31.12 -0.26 -4.18
CA LYS A 137 -31.85 -1.34 -3.48
C LYS A 137 -32.49 -0.84 -2.19
N LYS A 138 -31.79 -0.02 -1.41
CA LYS A 138 -32.30 0.61 -0.17
C LYS A 138 -33.51 1.50 -0.46
N LYS A 139 -33.45 2.33 -1.52
CA LYS A 139 -34.61 3.15 -1.93
C LYS A 139 -35.80 2.30 -2.35
N GLU A 140 -35.57 1.25 -3.14
CA GLU A 140 -36.63 0.32 -3.55
C GLU A 140 -37.32 -0.33 -2.34
N LEU A 141 -36.52 -0.79 -1.37
CA LEU A 141 -37.03 -1.41 -0.15
C LEU A 141 -37.77 -0.40 0.75
N SER A 142 -37.26 0.84 0.87
CA SER A 142 -37.94 1.91 1.62
C SER A 142 -39.32 2.21 1.02
N SER A 143 -39.41 2.26 -0.32
CA SER A 143 -40.70 2.44 -0.99
C SER A 143 -41.67 1.29 -0.72
N LYS A 144 -41.19 0.03 -0.71
CA LYS A 144 -42.03 -1.13 -0.36
C LYS A 144 -42.50 -1.10 1.09
N LEU A 145 -41.67 -0.59 2.01
CA LEU A 145 -42.00 -0.45 3.43
C LEU A 145 -43.08 0.63 3.65
N ASP A 146 -42.96 1.77 2.97
CA ASP A 146 -43.97 2.83 3.02
C ASP A 146 -45.30 2.34 2.45
N ASP A 147 -45.27 1.61 1.35
CA ASP A 147 -46.46 1.05 0.70
C ASP A 147 -47.17 0.02 1.61
N ALA A 148 -46.40 -0.81 2.30
CA ALA A 148 -46.92 -1.75 3.30
C ALA A 148 -47.49 -1.02 4.54
N SER A 149 -46.83 0.04 5.00
CA SER A 149 -47.31 0.85 6.14
C SER A 149 -48.61 1.57 5.83
N ASN A 150 -48.77 2.11 4.62
CA ASN A 150 -50.02 2.72 4.18
C ASN A 150 -51.17 1.71 4.13
N LYS A 151 -50.92 0.50 3.59
CA LYS A 151 -51.91 -0.60 3.60
C LYS A 151 -52.31 -1.01 5.01
N LEU A 152 -51.37 -1.01 5.95
CA LEU A 152 -51.65 -1.26 7.37
C LEU A 152 -52.55 -0.18 7.98
N ILE A 153 -52.25 1.09 7.72
CA ILE A 153 -53.06 2.23 8.19
C ILE A 153 -54.47 2.19 7.59
N GLU A 154 -54.61 1.88 6.30
CA GLU A 154 -55.92 1.68 5.66
C GLU A 154 -56.71 0.55 6.32
N ALA A 155 -56.06 -0.59 6.58
CA ALA A 155 -56.68 -1.71 7.29
C ALA A 155 -57.12 -1.31 8.72
N GLN A 156 -56.30 -0.54 9.44
CA GLN A 156 -56.63 -0.01 10.76
C GLN A 156 -57.84 0.94 10.70
N THR A 157 -57.90 1.79 9.68
CA THR A 157 -58.99 2.76 9.49
C THR A 157 -60.30 2.05 9.16
N GLN A 158 -60.24 0.98 8.34
CA GLN A 158 -61.41 0.13 8.08
C GLN A 158 -61.88 -0.63 9.32
N LEU A 159 -60.94 -1.08 10.17
CA LEU A 159 -61.26 -1.70 11.46
C LEU A 159 -62.02 -0.73 12.38
N ASP A 160 -61.51 0.50 12.55
CA ASP A 160 -62.16 1.53 13.38
C ASP A 160 -63.55 1.91 12.85
N LYS A 161 -63.71 1.95 11.52
CA LYS A 161 -65.01 2.20 10.88
C LYS A 161 -66.00 1.07 11.17
N ALA A 162 -65.56 -0.18 11.04
CA ALA A 162 -66.37 -1.35 11.39
C ALA A 162 -66.73 -1.36 12.90
N GLN A 163 -65.83 -0.90 13.77
CA GLN A 163 -66.06 -0.77 15.21
C GLN A 163 -67.17 0.27 15.52
N LYS A 164 -67.18 1.41 14.83
CA LYS A 164 -68.23 2.44 14.98
C LYS A 164 -69.58 1.99 14.42
N GLU A 165 -69.58 1.26 13.30
CA GLU A 165 -70.79 0.64 12.75
C GLU A 165 -71.36 -0.44 13.71
N TYR A 166 -70.47 -1.18 14.40
CA TYR A 166 -70.83 -2.12 15.47
C TYR A 166 -71.50 -1.43 16.67
N ASP A 167 -70.95 -0.31 17.16
CA ASP A 167 -71.55 0.45 18.27
C ASP A 167 -72.91 1.05 17.89
N ALA A 168 -73.10 1.43 16.61
CA ALA A 168 -74.38 1.92 16.10
C ALA A 168 -75.44 0.80 15.96
N LEU A 169 -75.03 -0.42 15.61
CA LEU A 169 -75.91 -1.59 15.50
C LEU A 169 -76.30 -2.19 16.86
N LEU A 170 -75.46 -2.01 17.89
CA LEU A 170 -75.80 -2.39 19.27
C LEU A 170 -77.04 -1.64 19.80
N ASN A 171 -77.39 -0.51 19.18
CA ASN A 171 -78.58 0.29 19.48
C ASN A 171 -79.87 -0.14 18.74
N GLY A 172 -79.85 -1.17 17.88
CA GLY A 172 -81.07 -1.65 17.20
C GLY A 172 -80.90 -3.04 16.57
N SER A 173 -81.50 -4.07 17.16
CA SER A 173 -81.21 -5.48 16.83
C SER A 173 -82.29 -6.19 15.98
N SER A 174 -81.84 -6.98 14.99
CA SER A 174 -82.61 -8.06 14.34
C SER A 174 -81.72 -9.28 14.03
N GLU A 175 -82.31 -10.46 13.87
CA GLU A 175 -81.64 -11.78 13.71
C GLU A 175 -80.74 -11.86 12.45
N GLU A 176 -81.13 -11.24 11.34
CA GLU A 176 -80.30 -11.13 10.12
C GLU A 176 -78.98 -10.36 10.34
N ALA A 177 -79.00 -9.33 11.20
CA ALA A 177 -77.81 -8.52 11.47
C ALA A 177 -76.75 -9.32 12.25
N LEU A 178 -77.19 -10.17 13.18
CA LEU A 178 -76.32 -11.08 13.93
C LEU A 178 -75.71 -12.18 13.06
N SER A 179 -76.44 -12.70 12.07
CA SER A 179 -75.91 -13.74 11.17
C SER A 179 -74.87 -13.21 10.19
N LYS A 180 -74.99 -11.96 9.71
CA LYS A 180 -73.98 -11.31 8.85
C LYS A 180 -72.70 -10.96 9.62
N ASP A 181 -72.82 -10.54 10.88
CA ASP A 181 -71.66 -10.23 11.75
C ASP A 181 -70.78 -11.48 12.01
N VAL A 182 -71.40 -12.65 12.20
CA VAL A 182 -70.67 -13.91 12.41
C VAL A 182 -69.86 -14.31 11.19
N GLU A 183 -70.41 -14.18 9.99
CA GLU A 183 -69.68 -14.51 8.75
C GLU A 183 -68.57 -13.50 8.46
N ALA A 184 -68.79 -12.21 8.69
CA ALA A 184 -67.75 -11.20 8.57
C ALA A 184 -66.57 -11.47 9.52
N LYS A 185 -66.85 -11.87 10.77
CA LYS A 185 -65.81 -12.24 11.75
C LYS A 185 -65.11 -13.55 11.46
N LYS A 186 -65.81 -14.52 10.85
CA LYS A 186 -65.20 -15.75 10.38
C LYS A 186 -64.21 -15.47 9.23
N LEU A 187 -64.59 -14.65 8.26
CA LEU A 187 -63.69 -14.20 7.19
C LEU A 187 -62.48 -13.42 7.74
N ALA A 188 -62.69 -12.52 8.71
CA ALA A 188 -61.60 -11.80 9.36
C ALA A 188 -60.65 -12.75 10.13
N LEU A 189 -61.19 -13.78 10.78
CA LEU A 189 -60.41 -14.81 11.46
C LEU A 189 -59.60 -15.66 10.47
N GLU A 190 -60.20 -16.11 9.38
CA GLU A 190 -59.52 -16.86 8.31
C GLU A 190 -58.39 -16.02 7.68
N LYS A 191 -58.63 -14.72 7.44
CA LYS A 191 -57.59 -13.81 6.96
C LYS A 191 -56.46 -13.65 7.98
N ALA A 192 -56.76 -13.44 9.25
CA ALA A 192 -55.74 -13.30 10.30
C ALA A 192 -54.91 -14.58 10.48
N GLN A 193 -55.52 -15.77 10.33
CA GLN A 193 -54.81 -17.05 10.35
C GLN A 193 -53.85 -17.19 9.16
N LYS A 194 -54.27 -16.74 7.97
CA LYS A 194 -53.42 -16.72 6.79
C LYS A 194 -52.25 -15.75 6.95
N ASP A 195 -52.53 -14.52 7.40
CA ASP A 195 -51.51 -13.50 7.65
C ASP A 195 -50.47 -13.99 8.67
N LEU A 196 -50.90 -14.73 9.72
CA LEU A 196 -49.99 -15.37 10.68
C LEU A 196 -49.11 -16.45 10.03
N ALA A 197 -49.69 -17.34 9.22
CA ALA A 197 -48.95 -18.41 8.56
C ALA A 197 -47.90 -17.84 7.58
N ASP A 198 -48.25 -16.80 6.83
CA ASP A 198 -47.34 -16.11 5.90
C ASP A 198 -46.19 -15.41 6.67
N ALA A 199 -46.50 -14.80 7.82
CA ALA A 199 -45.51 -14.18 8.69
C ALA A 199 -44.55 -15.22 9.31
N GLN A 200 -45.08 -16.36 9.77
CA GLN A 200 -44.26 -17.46 10.32
C GLN A 200 -43.30 -18.00 9.27
N LYS A 201 -43.79 -18.26 8.05
CA LYS A 201 -42.95 -18.71 6.94
C LYS A 201 -41.81 -17.72 6.65
N THR A 202 -42.09 -16.42 6.72
CA THR A 202 -41.07 -15.37 6.53
C THR A 202 -39.99 -15.41 7.62
N VAL A 203 -40.37 -15.64 8.88
CA VAL A 203 -39.42 -15.80 9.99
C VAL A 203 -38.56 -17.05 9.82
N ASP A 204 -39.15 -18.16 9.39
CA ASP A 204 -38.41 -19.41 9.13
C ASP A 204 -37.41 -19.23 7.98
N ASP A 205 -37.82 -18.60 6.87
CA ASP A 205 -36.98 -18.30 5.71
C ASP A 205 -35.80 -17.36 6.09
N LEU A 206 -36.04 -16.37 6.95
CA LEU A 206 -34.98 -15.47 7.46
C LEU A 206 -34.03 -16.19 8.43
N SER A 207 -34.56 -17.09 9.27
CA SER A 207 -33.75 -17.88 10.21
C SER A 207 -32.82 -18.85 9.50
N ALA A 208 -33.30 -19.48 8.42
CA ALA A 208 -32.46 -20.32 7.57
C ALA A 208 -31.34 -19.52 6.89
N GLN A 209 -31.66 -18.31 6.39
CA GLN A 209 -30.65 -17.40 5.83
C GLN A 209 -29.61 -16.99 6.88
N LYS A 210 -30.04 -16.66 8.10
CA LYS A 210 -29.13 -16.34 9.21
C LYS A 210 -28.16 -17.49 9.48
N ALA A 211 -28.64 -18.72 9.60
CA ALA A 211 -27.77 -19.89 9.83
C ALA A 211 -26.73 -20.08 8.70
N SER A 212 -27.11 -19.83 7.44
CA SER A 212 -26.18 -19.88 6.31
C SER A 212 -25.11 -18.78 6.36
N VAL A 213 -25.46 -17.58 6.84
CA VAL A 213 -24.48 -16.48 7.00
C VAL A 213 -23.59 -16.72 8.22
N GLU A 214 -24.10 -17.32 9.30
CA GLU A 214 -23.30 -17.72 10.47
C GLU A 214 -22.21 -18.73 10.09
N ALA A 215 -22.54 -19.71 9.25
CA ALA A 215 -21.54 -20.62 8.68
C ALA A 215 -20.49 -19.87 7.83
N SER A 216 -20.93 -18.94 6.99
CA SER A 216 -20.02 -18.10 6.19
C SER A 216 -19.09 -17.23 7.04
N ILE A 217 -19.51 -16.78 8.24
CA ILE A 217 -18.62 -16.06 9.18
C ILE A 217 -17.48 -16.98 9.63
N VAL A 218 -17.79 -18.20 10.03
CA VAL A 218 -16.78 -19.16 10.50
C VAL A 218 -15.71 -19.37 9.42
N ASP A 219 -16.15 -19.55 8.17
CA ASP A 219 -15.25 -19.70 7.03
C ASP A 219 -14.43 -18.42 6.75
N ALA A 220 -15.06 -17.24 6.80
CA ALA A 220 -14.38 -15.97 6.61
C ALA A 220 -13.34 -15.68 7.70
N THR A 221 -13.67 -15.96 8.97
CA THR A 221 -12.74 -15.86 10.10
C THR A 221 -11.56 -16.78 9.92
N LYS A 222 -11.80 -18.06 9.56
CA LYS A 222 -10.72 -19.01 9.31
C LYS A 222 -9.81 -18.58 8.15
N SER A 223 -10.39 -18.04 7.08
CA SER A 223 -9.62 -17.51 5.95
C SER A 223 -8.74 -16.33 6.36
N TYR A 224 -9.24 -15.44 7.22
CA TYR A 224 -8.48 -14.30 7.76
C TYR A 224 -7.30 -14.76 8.61
N GLU A 225 -7.52 -15.67 9.56
CA GLU A 225 -6.46 -16.18 10.43
C GLU A 225 -5.37 -16.90 9.64
N ASN A 226 -5.75 -17.71 8.64
CA ASN A 226 -4.79 -18.38 7.76
C ASN A 226 -3.95 -17.38 6.95
N ALA A 227 -4.59 -16.33 6.40
CA ALA A 227 -3.88 -15.29 5.65
C ALA A 227 -2.89 -14.54 6.55
N LYS A 228 -3.31 -14.23 7.79
CA LYS A 228 -2.48 -13.55 8.78
C LYS A 228 -1.25 -14.39 9.16
N ALA A 229 -1.43 -15.68 9.46
CA ALA A 229 -0.32 -16.59 9.75
C ALA A 229 0.65 -16.72 8.56
N ALA A 230 0.14 -16.74 7.33
CA ALA A 230 0.98 -16.76 6.12
C ALA A 230 1.79 -15.47 5.96
N TYR A 231 1.21 -14.31 6.29
CA TYR A 231 1.92 -13.03 6.27
C TYR A 231 3.02 -12.97 7.34
N GLU A 232 2.75 -13.40 8.58
CA GLU A 232 3.75 -13.47 9.66
C GLU A 232 4.94 -14.36 9.28
N LYS A 233 4.67 -15.49 8.61
CA LYS A 233 5.72 -16.36 8.06
C LYS A 233 6.52 -15.66 6.96
N ALA A 234 5.86 -14.96 6.05
CA ALA A 234 6.53 -14.21 4.98
C ALA A 234 7.42 -13.10 5.54
N GLN A 235 6.95 -12.36 6.56
CA GLN A 235 7.74 -11.35 7.26
C GLN A 235 9.02 -11.93 7.89
N SER A 236 8.91 -13.13 8.48
CA SER A 236 10.07 -13.84 9.05
C SER A 236 11.09 -14.23 7.97
N VAL A 237 10.61 -14.67 6.79
CA VAL A 237 11.47 -14.99 5.65
C VAL A 237 12.17 -13.75 5.10
N THR A 238 11.47 -12.62 4.95
CA THR A 238 12.07 -11.35 4.51
C THR A 238 13.16 -10.90 5.49
N LEU A 239 12.90 -11.00 6.80
CA LEU A 239 13.89 -10.64 7.82
C LEU A 239 15.14 -11.53 7.72
N GLN A 240 14.98 -12.83 7.45
CA GLN A 240 16.12 -13.72 7.26
C GLN A 240 16.88 -13.38 5.97
N ALA A 241 16.18 -13.14 4.87
CA ALA A 241 16.81 -12.75 3.60
C ALA A 241 17.59 -11.42 3.73
N GLN A 242 17.13 -10.48 4.55
CA GLN A 242 17.86 -9.26 4.86
C GLN A 242 19.17 -9.55 5.60
N LYS A 243 19.15 -10.44 6.60
CA LYS A 243 20.38 -10.84 7.33
C LYS A 243 21.38 -11.55 6.42
N ASP A 244 20.87 -12.38 5.50
CA ASP A 244 21.70 -13.08 4.52
C ASP A 244 22.34 -12.08 3.55
N LEU A 245 21.61 -11.05 3.11
CA LEU A 245 22.13 -9.95 2.31
C LEU A 245 23.21 -9.16 3.04
N ASP A 246 22.99 -8.81 4.31
CA ASP A 246 23.96 -8.08 5.11
C ASP A 246 25.26 -8.90 5.27
N SER A 247 25.14 -10.21 5.49
CA SER A 247 26.26 -11.14 5.60
C SER A 247 27.03 -11.28 4.28
N ALA A 248 26.33 -11.45 3.16
CA ALA A 248 26.94 -11.53 1.84
C ALA A 248 27.63 -10.22 1.45
N THR A 249 27.04 -9.07 1.81
CA THR A 249 27.64 -7.75 1.60
C THR A 249 28.94 -7.60 2.38
N SER A 250 28.96 -8.02 3.65
CA SER A 250 30.17 -7.99 4.47
C SER A 250 31.27 -8.88 3.88
N ASN A 251 30.94 -10.11 3.49
CA ASN A 251 31.89 -11.05 2.89
C ASN A 251 32.49 -10.50 1.59
N TYR A 252 31.65 -9.98 0.69
CA TYR A 252 32.11 -9.34 -0.55
C TYR A 252 33.10 -8.20 -0.27
N ASN A 253 32.76 -7.30 0.65
CA ASN A 253 33.62 -6.17 1.01
C ASN A 253 34.97 -6.62 1.60
N GLU A 254 34.96 -7.64 2.46
CA GLU A 254 36.18 -8.20 3.05
C GLU A 254 37.07 -8.83 1.98
N LYS A 255 36.52 -9.69 1.13
CA LYS A 255 37.26 -10.33 0.03
C LYS A 255 37.82 -9.30 -0.94
N LYS A 256 37.04 -8.26 -1.25
CA LYS A 256 37.48 -7.17 -2.12
C LYS A 256 38.64 -6.40 -1.50
N ALA A 257 38.58 -6.09 -0.21
CA ALA A 257 39.68 -5.43 0.49
C ALA A 257 40.97 -6.27 0.51
N ILE A 258 40.86 -7.59 0.72
CA ILE A 258 42.01 -8.51 0.67
C ILE A 258 42.63 -8.50 -0.74
N TYR A 259 41.81 -8.65 -1.78
CA TYR A 259 42.27 -8.59 -3.18
C TYR A 259 42.98 -7.27 -3.51
N ASP A 260 42.40 -6.13 -3.13
CA ASP A 260 42.95 -4.80 -3.39
C ASP A 260 44.28 -4.58 -2.65
N SER A 261 44.48 -5.22 -1.50
CA SER A 261 45.72 -5.14 -0.70
C SER A 261 46.84 -6.07 -1.18
N ALA A 262 46.53 -7.09 -1.99
CA ALA A 262 47.50 -8.09 -2.41
C ALA A 262 48.46 -7.56 -3.49
N SER A 263 49.77 -7.74 -3.27
CA SER A 263 50.83 -7.33 -4.20
C SER A 263 51.46 -8.49 -4.97
N ASP A 264 51.34 -9.72 -4.48
CA ASP A 264 51.83 -10.92 -5.15
C ASP A 264 50.87 -11.34 -6.29
N PRO A 265 51.34 -11.48 -7.54
CA PRO A 265 50.48 -11.76 -8.68
C PRO A 265 49.72 -13.10 -8.61
N THR A 266 50.34 -14.13 -8.03
CA THR A 266 49.74 -15.47 -7.95
C THR A 266 48.65 -15.52 -6.89
N LEU A 267 48.90 -14.93 -5.72
CA LEU A 267 47.88 -14.79 -4.67
C LEU A 267 46.73 -13.87 -5.11
N LYS A 268 47.05 -12.80 -5.85
CA LYS A 268 46.05 -11.86 -6.35
C LYS A 268 45.06 -12.52 -7.30
N ALA A 269 45.53 -13.40 -8.19
CA ALA A 269 44.65 -14.18 -9.07
C ALA A 269 43.72 -15.13 -8.30
N GLN A 270 44.19 -15.69 -7.18
CA GLN A 270 43.36 -16.54 -6.32
C GLN A 270 42.30 -15.72 -5.56
N TYR A 271 42.65 -14.54 -5.04
CA TYR A 271 41.68 -13.65 -4.39
C TYR A 271 40.68 -13.04 -5.37
N GLU A 272 41.04 -12.86 -6.64
CA GLU A 272 40.08 -12.44 -7.68
C GLU A 272 38.95 -13.46 -7.84
N ALA A 273 39.28 -14.76 -7.83
CA ALA A 273 38.26 -15.82 -7.87
C ALA A 273 37.34 -15.79 -6.64
N ASP A 274 37.89 -15.56 -5.45
CA ASP A 274 37.12 -15.39 -4.20
C ASP A 274 36.15 -14.19 -4.28
N VAL A 275 36.61 -13.06 -4.81
CA VAL A 275 35.78 -11.85 -5.00
C VAL A 275 34.63 -12.14 -5.96
N VAL A 276 34.91 -12.78 -7.09
CA VAL A 276 33.88 -13.15 -8.08
C VAL A 276 32.84 -14.09 -7.47
N GLN A 277 33.26 -15.04 -6.63
CA GLN A 277 32.30 -15.92 -5.94
C GLN A 277 31.47 -15.15 -4.92
N ALA A 278 32.08 -14.30 -4.09
CA ALA A 278 31.36 -13.49 -3.12
C ALA A 278 30.38 -12.50 -3.79
N GLU A 279 30.72 -11.99 -4.98
CA GLU A 279 29.83 -11.15 -5.79
C GLU A 279 28.60 -11.92 -6.28
N LYS A 280 28.77 -13.16 -6.75
CA LYS A 280 27.65 -14.03 -7.12
C LYS A 280 26.73 -14.33 -5.93
N ASP A 281 27.32 -14.59 -4.76
CA ASP A 281 26.57 -14.85 -3.54
C ASP A 281 25.79 -13.59 -3.09
N LEU A 282 26.39 -12.41 -3.23
CA LEU A 282 25.75 -11.12 -2.97
C LEU A 282 24.54 -10.88 -3.90
N VAL A 283 24.71 -11.09 -5.21
CA VAL A 283 23.61 -10.97 -6.19
C VAL A 283 22.49 -11.96 -5.87
N THR A 284 22.85 -13.18 -5.48
CA THR A 284 21.87 -14.19 -5.07
C THR A 284 21.08 -13.74 -3.83
N ALA A 285 21.75 -13.19 -2.82
CA ALA A 285 21.10 -12.67 -1.62
C ALA A 285 20.18 -11.47 -1.92
N GLN A 286 20.58 -10.57 -2.83
CA GLN A 286 19.75 -9.46 -3.30
C GLN A 286 18.46 -9.95 -3.98
N ASN A 287 18.57 -10.93 -4.87
CA ASN A 287 17.42 -11.53 -5.55
C ASN A 287 16.48 -12.26 -4.58
N ASN A 288 17.04 -12.95 -3.59
CA ASN A 288 16.25 -13.62 -2.55
C ASN A 288 15.48 -12.61 -1.68
N LEU A 289 16.12 -11.50 -1.27
CA LEU A 289 15.45 -10.43 -0.53
C LEU A 289 14.32 -9.80 -1.34
N LYS A 290 14.57 -9.52 -2.63
CA LYS A 290 13.54 -8.98 -3.52
C LYS A 290 12.34 -9.93 -3.58
N SER A 291 12.59 -11.22 -3.84
CA SER A 291 11.53 -12.24 -3.95
C SER A 291 10.76 -12.39 -2.63
N ALA A 292 11.44 -12.35 -1.49
CA ALA A 292 10.80 -12.41 -0.17
C ALA A 292 9.92 -11.19 0.10
N THR A 293 10.38 -10.00 -0.29
CA THR A 293 9.62 -8.74 -0.15
C THR A 293 8.38 -8.71 -1.03
N ASP A 294 8.49 -9.20 -2.27
CA ASP A 294 7.37 -9.33 -3.20
C ASP A 294 6.31 -10.31 -2.64
N GLU A 295 6.74 -11.46 -2.12
CA GLU A 295 5.86 -12.46 -1.50
C GLU A 295 5.18 -11.92 -0.23
N GLN A 296 5.93 -11.22 0.64
CA GLN A 296 5.37 -10.58 1.83
C GLN A 296 4.27 -9.58 1.46
N SER A 297 4.52 -8.74 0.46
CA SER A 297 3.53 -7.76 -0.03
C SER A 297 2.28 -8.44 -0.61
N ALA A 298 2.45 -9.55 -1.34
CA ALA A 298 1.34 -10.35 -1.83
C ALA A 298 0.51 -10.96 -0.68
N LYS A 299 1.16 -11.45 0.38
CA LYS A 299 0.46 -11.97 1.57
C LYS A 299 -0.25 -10.88 2.36
N GLU A 300 0.32 -9.68 2.46
CA GLU A 300 -0.34 -8.53 3.08
C GLU A 300 -1.65 -8.16 2.38
N ASN A 301 -1.60 -8.12 1.05
CA ASN A 301 -2.80 -7.90 0.23
C ASN A 301 -3.85 -8.98 0.43
N ALA A 302 -3.44 -10.24 0.62
CA ALA A 302 -4.36 -11.33 0.92
C ALA A 302 -5.04 -11.17 2.30
N VAL A 303 -4.29 -10.73 3.31
CA VAL A 303 -4.84 -10.40 4.65
C VAL A 303 -5.89 -9.29 4.54
N ASN A 304 -5.56 -8.21 3.83
CA ASN A 304 -6.49 -7.09 3.65
C ASN A 304 -7.79 -7.52 2.96
N LYS A 305 -7.71 -8.35 1.91
CA LYS A 305 -8.89 -8.92 1.24
C LYS A 305 -9.72 -9.81 2.17
N ALA A 306 -9.07 -10.68 2.96
CA ALA A 306 -9.77 -11.55 3.91
C ALA A 306 -10.48 -10.74 5.00
N GLN A 307 -9.85 -9.67 5.50
CA GLN A 307 -10.46 -8.76 6.49
C GLN A 307 -11.69 -8.05 5.93
N ILE A 308 -11.63 -7.57 4.68
CA ILE A 308 -12.77 -6.93 4.02
C ILE A 308 -13.95 -7.91 3.92
N ASN A 309 -13.71 -9.13 3.46
CA ASN A 309 -14.75 -10.16 3.37
C ASN A 309 -15.36 -10.44 4.76
N LEU A 310 -14.54 -10.63 5.79
CA LEU A 310 -15.01 -10.83 7.17
C LEU A 310 -15.92 -9.68 7.64
N ASN A 311 -15.55 -8.44 7.36
CA ASN A 311 -16.36 -7.27 7.72
C ASN A 311 -17.70 -7.23 6.94
N GLN A 312 -17.70 -7.60 5.66
CA GLN A 312 -18.92 -7.70 4.85
C GLN A 312 -19.89 -8.74 5.40
N VAL A 313 -19.41 -9.95 5.70
CA VAL A 313 -20.25 -11.02 6.26
C VAL A 313 -20.81 -10.63 7.64
N ASN A 314 -20.00 -10.00 8.49
CA ASN A 314 -20.46 -9.48 9.78
C ASN A 314 -21.58 -8.43 9.63
N THR A 315 -21.45 -7.52 8.65
CA THR A 315 -22.46 -6.51 8.36
C THR A 315 -23.77 -7.15 7.88
N ASN A 316 -23.69 -8.16 7.00
CA ASN A 316 -24.86 -8.90 6.52
C ASN A 316 -25.61 -9.58 7.67
N ILE A 317 -24.88 -10.13 8.65
CA ILE A 317 -25.52 -10.78 9.79
C ILE A 317 -26.25 -9.79 10.70
N GLN A 318 -25.67 -8.61 10.94
CA GLN A 318 -26.32 -7.56 11.72
C GLN A 318 -27.60 -7.06 11.03
N PHE A 319 -27.56 -6.94 9.71
CA PHE A 319 -28.73 -6.58 8.91
C PHE A 319 -29.83 -7.65 8.97
N LEU A 320 -29.49 -8.92 8.79
CA LEU A 320 -30.44 -10.04 8.92
C LEU A 320 -31.04 -10.12 10.32
N GLN A 321 -30.24 -9.94 11.37
CA GLN A 321 -30.72 -9.94 12.75
C GLN A 321 -31.76 -8.84 12.97
N SER A 322 -31.51 -7.63 12.46
CA SER A 322 -32.46 -6.51 12.57
C SER A 322 -33.79 -6.80 11.87
N GLN A 323 -33.75 -7.45 10.70
CA GLN A 323 -34.98 -7.86 10.00
C GLN A 323 -35.76 -8.93 10.76
N ILE A 324 -35.06 -9.92 11.33
CA ILE A 324 -35.67 -10.98 12.16
C ILE A 324 -36.34 -10.35 13.39
N ASP A 325 -35.66 -9.46 14.10
CA ASP A 325 -36.18 -8.81 15.30
C ASP A 325 -37.45 -8.00 15.00
N SER A 326 -37.46 -7.28 13.87
CA SER A 326 -38.64 -6.54 13.42
C SER A 326 -39.81 -7.47 13.09
N LYS A 327 -39.56 -8.57 12.37
CA LYS A 327 -40.60 -9.52 11.98
C LYS A 327 -41.14 -10.29 13.17
N GLN A 328 -40.30 -10.64 14.15
CA GLN A 328 -40.73 -11.27 15.39
C GLN A 328 -41.69 -10.37 16.16
N LYS A 329 -41.42 -9.06 16.21
CA LYS A 329 -42.32 -8.09 16.87
C LYS A 329 -43.68 -7.95 16.16
N GLU A 330 -43.70 -8.00 14.83
CA GLU A 330 -44.95 -8.06 14.06
C GLU A 330 -45.74 -9.33 14.38
N LEU A 331 -45.07 -10.48 14.41
CA LEU A 331 -45.65 -11.78 14.71
C LEU A 331 -46.30 -11.81 16.11
N ASP A 332 -45.57 -11.32 17.12
CA ASP A 332 -46.07 -11.17 18.49
C ASP A 332 -47.33 -10.28 18.58
N GLY A 333 -47.43 -9.29 17.68
CA GLY A 333 -48.61 -8.43 17.55
C GLY A 333 -49.81 -9.15 16.96
N LEU A 334 -49.59 -9.89 15.86
CA LEU A 334 -50.61 -10.70 15.20
C LEU A 334 -51.16 -11.78 16.12
N ASP A 335 -50.30 -12.47 16.88
CA ASP A 335 -50.70 -13.49 17.85
C ASP A 335 -51.66 -12.94 18.91
N LYS A 336 -51.38 -11.74 19.45
CA LYS A 336 -52.26 -11.07 20.41
C LYS A 336 -53.62 -10.75 19.80
N ILE A 337 -53.65 -10.26 18.56
CA ILE A 337 -54.89 -9.95 17.83
C ILE A 337 -55.71 -11.23 17.61
N LEU A 338 -55.07 -12.33 17.21
CA LEU A 338 -55.71 -13.62 17.00
C LEU A 338 -56.35 -14.17 18.27
N VAL A 339 -55.67 -14.07 19.41
CA VAL A 339 -56.22 -14.47 20.73
C VAL A 339 -57.49 -13.68 21.04
N LEU A 340 -57.49 -12.36 20.81
CA LEU A 340 -58.64 -11.49 21.05
C LEU A 340 -59.81 -11.82 20.11
N LEU A 341 -59.55 -11.96 18.81
CA LEU A 341 -60.55 -12.32 17.81
C LEU A 341 -61.20 -13.66 18.13
N ASN A 342 -60.40 -14.68 18.47
CA ASN A 342 -60.91 -16.01 18.83
C ASN A 342 -61.78 -15.96 20.10
N LYS A 343 -61.36 -15.19 21.11
CA LYS A 343 -62.15 -15.00 22.34
C LYS A 343 -63.50 -14.34 22.04
N ASN A 344 -63.51 -13.26 21.26
CA ASN A 344 -64.73 -12.55 20.86
C ASN A 344 -65.67 -13.43 20.02
N TRP A 345 -65.13 -14.13 19.03
CA TRP A 345 -65.90 -15.04 18.19
C TRP A 345 -66.57 -16.15 19.02
N ARG A 346 -65.87 -16.76 19.99
CA ARG A 346 -66.48 -17.76 20.88
C ARG A 346 -67.60 -17.19 21.75
N VAL A 347 -67.46 -15.97 22.25
CA VAL A 347 -68.49 -15.30 23.05
C VAL A 347 -69.75 -15.07 22.21
N GLN A 348 -69.59 -14.52 21.00
CA GLN A 348 -70.74 -14.32 20.10
C GLN A 348 -71.38 -15.63 19.69
N LYS A 349 -70.60 -16.64 19.31
CA LYS A 349 -71.12 -17.97 18.99
C LYS A 349 -71.94 -18.57 20.14
N LYS A 350 -71.52 -18.38 21.40
CA LYS A 350 -72.30 -18.80 22.58
C LYS A 350 -73.61 -18.04 22.74
N ASN A 351 -73.63 -16.74 22.42
CA ASN A 351 -74.84 -15.91 22.49
C ASN A 351 -75.85 -16.25 21.38
N LEU A 352 -75.37 -16.74 20.23
CA LEU A 352 -76.21 -17.26 19.15
C LEU A 352 -76.76 -18.67 19.40
N ASN A 353 -76.25 -19.40 20.41
CA ASN A 353 -76.72 -20.75 20.69
C ASN A 353 -78.19 -20.72 21.19
N PRO A 354 -79.14 -21.39 20.51
CA PRO A 354 -80.56 -21.32 20.83
C PRO A 354 -80.90 -21.72 22.28
N GLN A 355 -80.11 -22.60 22.92
CA GLN A 355 -80.32 -22.93 24.34
C GLN A 355 -80.02 -21.78 25.32
N ASN A 356 -79.09 -20.88 24.98
CA ASN A 356 -78.79 -19.69 25.80
C ASN A 356 -79.84 -18.58 25.59
N LYS A 357 -80.40 -18.45 24.38
CA LYS A 357 -81.58 -17.60 24.12
C LYS A 357 -82.78 -18.05 24.95
N ILE A 358 -83.06 -19.36 25.02
CA ILE A 358 -84.16 -19.91 25.84
C ILE A 358 -83.95 -19.64 27.33
N LYS A 359 -82.71 -19.73 27.84
CA LYS A 359 -82.38 -19.38 29.24
C LYS A 359 -82.55 -17.90 29.56
N GLN A 360 -82.17 -16.98 28.65
CA GLN A 360 -82.38 -15.55 28.87
C GLN A 360 -83.87 -15.16 28.86
N ILE A 361 -84.66 -15.74 27.95
CA ILE A 361 -86.11 -15.52 27.90
C ILE A 361 -86.80 -16.06 29.17
N ARG A 362 -86.32 -17.19 29.73
CA ARG A 362 -86.85 -17.76 30.98
C ARG A 362 -86.50 -16.99 32.27
N ILE A 363 -85.55 -16.06 32.22
CA ILE A 363 -85.18 -15.21 33.36
C ILE A 363 -85.96 -13.88 33.33
N GLN A 364 -86.55 -13.53 32.19
CA GLN A 364 -87.36 -12.32 32.00
C GLN A 364 -88.88 -12.57 32.06
N LEU A 365 -89.30 -13.82 32.23
CA LEU A 365 -90.66 -14.26 32.58
C LEU A 365 -90.63 -14.82 33.99
#